data_AF-A0A8J7X967-F1
#
_entry.id   AF-A0A8J7X967-F1
#
_cell.length_a   1.000
_cell.length_b   1.000
_cell.length_c   1.000
_cell.angle_alpha   90.00
_cell.angle_beta   90.00
_cell.angle_gamma   90.00
#
_symmetry.space_group_name_H-M   'P 1'
#
loop_
_entity.id
_entity.type
_entity.pdbx_description
1 polymer ?
#
loop_
_entity_poly.entity_id
_entity_poly.type
_entity_poly.pdbx_seq_one_letter_code
_entity_poly.pdbx_strand_id
1 'polypeptide(L)'
;IARECNRRLQCVLCKRLMYLVAEKLAEKEKADALLTGEAIAQVASQTLPNLEIIDRAVGIPVLRPLIGFDKEEIIKIAREIGTYEISTQKGICCGLVPRKPTTQARLDEIIECEDKIDFDKIITEAIQELEWLT
;
A
#
# COMPACT_ATOMS: atom_id res chain seq x y z
N ILE A 1 -14.55 -0.62 2.84
CA ILE A 1 -14.00 0.02 1.61
C ILE A 1 -14.89 -0.19 0.38
N ALA A 2 -15.07 -1.42 -0.14
CA ALA A 2 -15.68 -1.59 -1.47
C ALA A 2 -17.18 -1.24 -1.60
N ARG A 3 -17.91 -1.21 -0.48
CA ARG A 3 -19.35 -0.90 -0.41
C ARG A 3 -19.63 0.58 -0.10
N GLU A 4 -18.80 1.17 0.76
CA GLU A 4 -19.01 2.51 1.32
C GLU A 4 -18.39 3.65 0.49
N CYS A 5 -17.42 3.32 -0.37
CA CYS A 5 -16.58 4.31 -1.05
C CYS A 5 -16.65 4.17 -2.56
N ASN A 6 -16.40 5.26 -3.28
CA ASN A 6 -16.28 5.22 -4.74
C ASN A 6 -15.18 4.24 -5.15
N ARG A 7 -15.52 3.30 -6.03
CA ARG A 7 -14.60 2.24 -6.48
C ARG A 7 -13.25 2.78 -6.99
N ARG A 8 -13.22 3.97 -7.60
CA ARG A 8 -11.97 4.55 -8.12
C ARG A 8 -10.91 4.81 -7.03
N LEU A 9 -11.33 4.99 -5.78
CA LEU A 9 -10.47 5.30 -4.62
C LEU A 9 -9.94 4.05 -3.92
N GLN A 10 -10.44 2.85 -4.25
CA GLN A 10 -10.16 1.61 -3.52
C GLN A 10 -8.66 1.35 -3.34
N CYS A 11 -7.85 1.50 -4.38
CA CYS A 11 -6.40 1.26 -4.27
C CYS A 11 -5.71 2.23 -3.29
N VAL A 12 -6.13 3.49 -3.24
CA VAL A 12 -5.55 4.50 -2.33
C VAL A 12 -5.99 4.21 -0.90
N LEU A 13 -7.29 3.96 -0.69
CA LEU A 13 -7.85 3.61 0.63
C LEU A 13 -7.24 2.32 1.19
N CYS A 14 -7.10 1.27 0.37
CA CYS A 14 -6.48 0.02 0.80
C CYS A 14 -5.01 0.25 1.20
N LYS A 15 -4.24 1.02 0.44
CA LYS A 15 -2.83 1.31 0.79
C LYS A 15 -2.73 2.12 2.08
N ARG A 16 -3.58 3.12 2.28
CA ARG A 16 -3.64 3.89 3.53
C ARG A 16 -3.93 3.00 4.74
N LEU A 17 -4.91 2.10 4.62
CA LEU A 17 -5.19 1.10 5.65
C LEU A 17 -3.99 0.17 5.91
N MET A 18 -3.34 -0.33 4.85
CA MET A 18 -2.14 -1.17 4.99
C MET A 18 -1.00 -0.43 5.69
N TYR A 19 -0.81 0.85 5.40
CA TYR A 19 0.20 1.68 6.05
C TYR A 19 -0.12 1.89 7.53
N LEU A 20 -1.37 2.16 7.89
CA LEU A 20 -1.81 2.27 9.28
C LEU A 20 -1.58 0.98 10.06
N VAL A 21 -1.91 -0.19 9.47
CA VAL A 21 -1.62 -1.50 10.07
C VAL A 21 -0.10 -1.67 10.24
N ALA A 22 0.69 -1.32 9.22
CA ALA A 22 2.13 -1.43 9.26
C ALA A 22 2.77 -0.50 10.31
N GLU A 23 2.25 0.72 10.50
CA GLU A 23 2.71 1.64 11.55
C GLU A 23 2.41 1.07 12.94
N LYS A 24 1.24 0.46 13.15
CA LYS A 24 0.94 -0.22 14.43
C LYS A 24 1.84 -1.42 14.68
N LEU A 25 2.21 -2.17 13.65
CA LEU A 25 3.21 -3.21 13.78
C LEU A 25 4.61 -2.63 14.05
N ALA A 26 4.98 -1.54 13.39
CA ALA A 26 6.25 -0.86 13.60
C ALA A 26 6.40 -0.35 15.04
N GLU A 27 5.34 0.20 15.64
CA GLU A 27 5.32 0.57 17.07
C GLU A 27 5.64 -0.64 17.97
N LYS A 28 5.02 -1.80 17.70
CA LYS A 28 5.21 -3.04 18.48
C LYS A 28 6.62 -3.61 18.33
N GLU A 29 7.14 -3.61 17.10
CA GLU A 29 8.46 -4.14 16.76
C GLU A 29 9.60 -3.13 16.97
N LYS A 30 9.28 -1.89 17.40
CA LYS A 30 10.22 -0.77 17.57
C LYS A 30 10.98 -0.45 16.28
N ALA A 31 10.29 -0.49 15.15
CA ALA A 31 10.84 -0.11 13.86
C ALA A 31 10.65 1.40 13.62
N ASP A 32 11.67 2.05 13.06
CA ASP A 32 11.68 3.51 12.86
C ASP A 32 11.06 3.96 11.53
N ALA A 33 10.79 3.04 10.59
CA ALA A 33 10.32 3.35 9.25
C ALA A 33 9.60 2.18 8.59
N LEU A 34 8.77 2.48 7.59
CA LEU A 34 8.21 1.51 6.65
C LEU A 34 9.06 1.44 5.39
N LEU A 35 9.23 0.24 4.82
CA LEU A 35 9.93 0.03 3.55
C LEU A 35 8.93 -0.51 2.52
N THR A 36 8.93 0.05 1.31
CA THR A 36 8.06 -0.42 0.22
C THR A 36 8.81 -0.56 -1.09
N GLY A 37 8.35 -1.48 -1.94
CA GLY A 37 8.84 -1.66 -3.31
C GLY A 37 8.10 -0.79 -4.33
N GLU A 38 7.53 0.35 -3.94
CA GLU A 38 6.80 1.23 -4.85
C GLU A 38 7.75 1.97 -5.80
N ALA A 39 7.40 1.98 -7.09
CA ALA A 39 8.06 2.77 -8.12
C ALA A 39 7.09 3.81 -8.69
N ILE A 40 7.56 5.01 -9.00
CA ILE A 40 6.70 6.08 -9.47
C ILE A 40 6.13 5.75 -10.85
N ALA A 41 4.86 6.10 -11.07
CA ALA A 41 4.17 5.98 -12.36
C ALA A 41 4.04 4.56 -12.94
N GLN A 42 4.36 3.50 -12.18
CA GLN A 42 4.21 2.12 -12.64
C GLN A 42 2.76 1.63 -12.59
N VAL A 43 1.98 2.07 -11.61
CA VAL A 43 0.53 1.83 -11.51
C VAL A 43 -0.22 3.10 -11.11
N ALA A 44 -1.54 3.14 -11.35
CA ALA A 44 -2.36 4.33 -11.09
C ALA A 44 -2.29 4.84 -9.64
N SER A 45 -2.14 3.94 -8.66
CA SER A 45 -2.00 4.28 -7.25
C SER A 45 -0.61 4.77 -6.84
N GLN A 46 0.36 4.85 -7.76
CA GLN A 46 1.76 5.26 -7.52
C GLN A 46 2.13 6.53 -8.30
N THR A 47 1.17 7.43 -8.47
CA THR A 47 1.44 8.79 -8.94
C THR A 47 1.84 9.67 -7.76
N LEU A 48 2.57 10.77 -7.99
CA LEU A 48 2.95 11.71 -6.91
C LEU A 48 1.76 12.17 -6.04
N PRO A 49 0.60 12.57 -6.61
CA PRO A 49 -0.54 13.00 -5.78
C PRO A 49 -1.09 11.86 -4.91
N ASN A 50 -1.11 10.64 -5.43
CA ASN A 50 -1.60 9.49 -4.67
C ASN A 50 -0.59 9.09 -3.58
N LEU A 51 0.71 9.09 -3.87
CA LEU A 51 1.75 8.78 -2.89
C LEU A 51 1.75 9.77 -1.73
N GLU A 52 1.62 11.07 -2.03
CA GLU A 52 1.48 12.11 -1.01
C GLU A 52 0.29 11.86 -0.09
N ILE A 53 -0.88 11.52 -0.66
CA ILE A 53 -2.08 11.19 0.11
C ILE A 53 -1.88 9.90 0.92
N ILE A 54 -1.20 8.89 0.38
CA ILE A 54 -0.93 7.64 1.10
C ILE A 54 0.01 7.88 2.28
N ASP A 55 1.08 8.66 2.09
CA ASP A 55 2.07 8.99 3.13
C ASP A 55 1.46 9.72 4.32
N ARG A 56 0.49 10.62 4.07
CA ARG A 56 -0.25 11.32 5.13
C ARG A 56 -1.06 10.39 6.04
N ALA A 57 -1.14 9.09 5.77
CA ALA A 57 -1.79 8.13 6.66
C ALA A 57 -0.95 7.80 7.90
N VAL A 58 0.38 7.95 7.82
CA VAL A 58 1.31 7.53 8.89
C VAL A 58 2.21 8.68 9.32
N GLY A 59 2.68 8.62 10.56
CA GLY A 59 3.61 9.57 11.15
C GLY A 59 5.08 9.18 11.01
N ILE A 60 5.39 7.93 10.65
CA ILE A 60 6.76 7.44 10.45
C ILE A 60 7.24 7.52 8.98
N PRO A 61 8.56 7.64 8.71
CA PRO A 61 9.09 7.67 7.36
C PRO A 61 8.73 6.43 6.53
N VAL A 62 8.42 6.65 5.25
CA VAL A 62 8.21 5.59 4.25
C VAL A 62 9.33 5.60 3.22
N LEU A 63 10.19 4.60 3.27
CA LEU A 63 11.34 4.43 2.39
C LEU A 63 10.93 3.70 1.11
N ARG A 64 11.33 4.26 -0.04
CA ARG A 64 11.01 3.74 -1.38
C ARG A 64 12.27 3.60 -2.25
N PRO A 65 13.09 2.55 -2.03
CA PRO A 65 14.34 2.39 -2.76
C PRO A 65 14.17 2.33 -4.28
N LEU A 66 13.01 1.87 -4.75
CA LEU A 66 12.69 1.68 -6.16
C LEU A 66 11.99 2.88 -6.81
N ILE A 67 11.83 4.01 -6.10
CA ILE A 67 10.95 5.11 -6.54
C ILE A 67 11.30 5.66 -7.93
N GLY A 68 12.59 5.68 -8.30
CA GLY A 68 13.08 6.20 -9.58
C GLY A 68 13.50 5.12 -10.58
N PHE A 69 13.30 3.84 -10.29
CA PHE A 69 13.69 2.74 -11.16
C PHE A 69 12.59 2.44 -12.16
N ASP A 70 12.98 2.06 -13.38
CA ASP A 70 12.05 1.46 -14.33
C ASP A 70 11.83 -0.04 -14.04
N LYS A 71 10.84 -0.62 -14.75
CA LYS A 71 10.45 -2.01 -14.54
C LYS A 71 11.56 -3.00 -14.91
N GLU A 72 12.34 -2.71 -15.97
CA GLU A 72 13.38 -3.61 -16.44
C GLU A 72 14.57 -3.60 -15.48
N GLU A 73 14.91 -2.45 -14.90
CA GLU A 73 15.91 -2.35 -13.85
C GLU A 73 15.50 -3.15 -12.60
N ILE A 74 14.25 -3.03 -12.16
CA ILE A 74 13.72 -3.82 -11.03
C ILE A 74 13.78 -5.32 -11.34
N ILE A 75 13.38 -5.73 -12.55
CA ILE A 75 13.45 -7.13 -12.99
C ILE A 75 14.89 -7.64 -12.99
N LYS A 76 15.84 -6.84 -13.48
CA LYS A 76 17.25 -7.18 -13.50
C LYS A 76 17.77 -7.44 -12.08
N ILE A 77 17.50 -6.51 -11.15
CA ILE A 77 17.88 -6.66 -9.74
C ILE A 77 17.23 -7.93 -9.15
N ALA A 78 15.93 -8.15 -9.39
CA ALA A 78 15.22 -9.34 -8.90
C ALA A 78 15.84 -10.65 -9.39
N ARG A 79 16.37 -10.70 -10.63
CA ARG A 79 17.11 -11.86 -11.15
C ARG A 79 18.47 -12.01 -10.50
N GLU A 80 19.20 -10.90 -10.33
CA GLU A 80 20.52 -10.89 -9.68
C GLU A 80 20.46 -11.39 -8.23
N ILE A 81 19.40 -11.04 -7.49
CA ILE A 81 19.19 -11.48 -6.10
C ILE A 81 18.37 -12.77 -5.98
N GLY A 82 17.97 -13.38 -7.09
CA GLY A 82 17.26 -14.67 -7.11
C GLY A 82 15.79 -14.65 -6.64
N THR A 83 15.12 -13.50 -6.65
CA THR A 83 13.70 -13.38 -6.23
C THR A 83 12.73 -13.39 -7.41
N TYR A 84 13.20 -13.24 -8.64
CA TYR A 84 12.37 -13.11 -9.83
C TYR A 84 11.43 -14.31 -10.04
N GLU A 85 11.98 -15.53 -9.97
CA GLU A 85 11.25 -16.77 -10.25
C GLU A 85 10.12 -17.00 -9.25
N ILE A 86 10.34 -16.69 -7.96
CA ILE A 86 9.32 -16.81 -6.91
C ILE A 86 8.26 -15.71 -7.08
N SER A 87 8.69 -14.47 -7.34
CA SER A 87 7.80 -13.31 -7.45
C SER A 87 6.89 -13.34 -8.69
N THR A 88 7.24 -14.12 -9.70
CA THR A 88 6.46 -14.24 -10.95
C THR A 88 5.54 -15.46 -11.00
N GLN A 89 5.51 -16.28 -9.94
CA GLN A 89 4.54 -17.36 -9.81
C GLN A 89 3.11 -16.80 -9.75
N LYS A 90 2.12 -17.61 -10.13
CA LYS A 90 0.71 -17.22 -10.03
C LYS A 90 0.32 -17.06 -8.55
N GLY A 91 0.31 -15.82 -8.08
CA GLY A 91 -0.17 -15.45 -6.76
C GLY A 91 -1.67 -15.19 -6.69
N ILE A 92 -2.14 -14.82 -5.50
CA ILE A 92 -3.51 -14.37 -5.26
C ILE A 92 -3.67 -12.98 -5.90
N CYS A 93 -4.58 -12.87 -6.88
CA CYS A 93 -4.89 -11.58 -7.50
C CYS A 93 -5.74 -10.72 -6.55
N CYS A 94 -5.43 -9.43 -6.45
CA CYS A 94 -6.23 -8.49 -5.68
C CYS A 94 -7.63 -8.33 -6.31
N GLY A 95 -8.67 -8.86 -5.65
CA GLY A 95 -10.07 -8.76 -6.10
C GLY A 95 -10.68 -7.35 -5.97
N LEU A 96 -9.95 -6.40 -5.41
CA LEU A 96 -10.41 -5.02 -5.16
C LEU A 96 -9.87 -4.02 -6.18
N VAL A 97 -9.22 -4.46 -7.25
CA VAL A 97 -8.72 -3.56 -8.29
C VAL A 97 -9.91 -3.01 -9.10
N PRO A 98 -10.17 -1.69 -9.10
CA PRO A 98 -11.27 -1.11 -9.85
C PRO A 98 -10.95 -1.06 -11.36
N ARG A 99 -11.99 -1.01 -12.20
CA ARG A 99 -11.83 -0.89 -13.66
C ARG A 99 -11.15 0.43 -14.09
N LYS A 100 -11.35 1.51 -13.33
CA LYS A 100 -10.79 2.84 -13.56
C LYS A 100 -10.25 3.40 -12.24
N PRO A 101 -9.06 2.95 -11.78
CA PRO A 101 -8.44 3.48 -10.58
C PRO A 101 -8.10 4.97 -10.78
N THR A 102 -8.19 5.76 -9.71
CA THR A 102 -7.79 7.16 -9.76
C THR A 102 -6.26 7.29 -9.84
N THR A 103 -5.78 8.20 -10.67
CA THR A 103 -4.37 8.65 -10.72
C THR A 103 -4.14 9.92 -9.90
N GLN A 104 -5.21 10.53 -9.39
CA GLN A 104 -5.18 11.75 -8.60
C GLN A 104 -6.38 11.73 -7.66
N ALA A 105 -6.23 11.08 -6.51
CA ALA A 105 -7.18 11.20 -5.42
C ALA A 105 -7.15 12.63 -4.86
N ARG A 106 -8.23 13.02 -4.19
CA ARG A 106 -8.25 14.22 -3.35
C ARG A 106 -8.33 13.80 -1.90
N LEU A 107 -7.64 14.51 -1.02
CA LEU A 107 -7.57 14.16 0.40
C LEU A 107 -8.94 14.24 1.08
N ASP A 108 -9.77 15.22 0.72
CA ASP A 108 -11.13 15.37 1.23
C ASP A 108 -12.02 14.17 0.91
N GLU A 109 -11.99 13.68 -0.34
CA GLU A 109 -12.72 12.46 -0.73
C GLU A 109 -12.25 11.21 0.03
N ILE A 110 -10.97 11.16 0.36
CA ILE A 110 -10.37 10.05 1.11
C ILE A 110 -10.81 10.09 2.57
N ILE A 111 -10.71 11.24 3.24
CA ILE A 111 -11.13 11.39 4.64
C ILE A 111 -12.63 11.09 4.78
N GLU A 112 -13.48 11.63 3.89
CA GLU A 112 -14.92 11.34 3.91
C GLU A 112 -15.22 9.84 3.74
N CYS A 113 -14.38 9.12 3.00
CA CYS A 113 -14.48 7.68 2.86
C CYS A 113 -14.00 6.92 4.10
N GLU A 114 -12.93 7.40 4.73
CA GLU A 114 -12.39 6.83 5.96
C GLU A 114 -13.37 7.00 7.13
N ASP A 115 -14.04 8.15 7.25
CA ASP A 115 -15.05 8.41 8.29
C ASP A 115 -16.25 7.45 8.24
N LYS A 116 -16.50 6.81 7.08
CA LYS A 116 -17.58 5.83 6.89
C LYS A 116 -17.17 4.41 7.30
N ILE A 117 -15.90 4.19 7.65
CA ILE A 117 -15.33 2.86 7.89
C ILE A 117 -14.60 2.88 9.24
N ASP A 118 -14.90 1.89 10.08
CA ASP A 118 -14.21 1.70 11.35
C ASP A 118 -12.80 1.13 11.12
N PHE A 119 -11.85 2.01 10.77
CA PHE A 119 -10.45 1.63 10.52
C PHE A 119 -9.78 1.11 11.79
N ASP A 120 -10.04 1.70 12.96
CA ASP A 120 -9.45 1.29 14.23
C ASP A 120 -9.79 -0.16 14.57
N LYS A 121 -11.05 -0.55 14.38
CA LYS A 121 -11.47 -1.94 14.54
C LYS A 121 -10.74 -2.87 13.56
N ILE A 122 -10.69 -2.52 12.28
CA ILE A 122 -10.04 -3.34 11.24
C ILE A 122 -8.54 -3.51 11.54
N ILE A 123 -7.87 -2.44 11.97
CA ILE A 123 -6.44 -2.46 12.30
C ILE A 123 -6.22 -3.36 13.52
N THR A 124 -7.06 -3.24 14.54
CA THR A 124 -6.96 -4.07 15.76
C THR A 124 -7.14 -5.55 15.45
N GLU A 125 -8.16 -5.90 14.66
CA GLU A 125 -8.42 -7.27 14.22
C GLU A 125 -7.24 -7.82 13.39
N ALA A 126 -6.72 -7.03 12.43
CA ALA A 126 -5.59 -7.44 11.59
C ALA A 126 -4.30 -7.71 12.40
N ILE A 127 -4.05 -6.93 13.46
CA ILE A 127 -2.90 -7.15 14.34
C ILE A 127 -3.09 -8.37 15.24
N GLN A 128 -4.31 -8.69 15.66
CA GLN A 128 -4.62 -9.86 16.49
C GLN A 128 -4.46 -11.18 15.72
N GLU A 129 -4.82 -11.18 14.43
CA GLU A 129 -4.70 -12.34 13.54
C GLU A 129 -3.30 -12.47 12.89
N LEU A 130 -2.34 -11.64 13.28
CA LEU A 130 -1.00 -11.65 12.68
C LEU A 130 -0.24 -12.93 13.05
N GLU A 131 0.24 -13.63 12.02
CA GLU A 131 1.03 -14.85 12.15
C GLU A 131 2.47 -14.62 11.65
N TRP A 132 3.44 -15.05 12.46
CA TRP A 132 4.85 -15.07 12.05
C TRP A 132 5.15 -16.38 11.31
N LEU A 133 5.52 -16.26 10.04
CA LEU A 133 6.04 -17.39 9.27
C LEU A 133 7.53 -17.53 9.59
N THR A 134 7.84 -18.24 10.67
CA THR A 134 9.21 -18.64 11.06
C THR A 134 9.58 -20.00 10.50
#